data_AF-A0AAN8TTG1-F1
#
_entry.id   AF-A0AAN8TTG1-F1
#
_cell.length_a   1.000
_cell.length_b   1.000
_cell.length_c   1.000
_cell.angle_alpha   90.00
_cell.angle_beta   90.00
_cell.angle_gamma   90.00
#
_symmetry.space_group_name_H-M   'P 1'
#
loop_
_entity.id
_entity.type
_entity.pdbx_description
1 polymer ?
#
loop_
_entity_poly.entity_id
_entity_poly.type
_entity_poly.pdbx_seq_one_letter_code
_entity_poly.pdbx_strand_id
1 'polypeptide(L)'
;MLIDIEKELILEVEKWSSIEEQVLSQKSRAIWIEGGDSNAKYLHAQWKNIFSHNVVTSVYTGCNTKLTKPPSVEKEFIKVFSILTRDSATE
;
A
#
# COMPACT_ATOMS: atom_id res chain seq x y z
N MET A 1 10.31 40.33 41.91
CA MET A 1 10.49 41.27 40.79
C MET A 1 11.43 40.71 39.73
N LEU A 2 12.74 40.52 39.99
CA LEU A 2 13.64 39.98 38.95
C LEU A 2 13.39 38.51 38.61
N ILE A 3 13.12 37.68 39.62
CA ILE A 3 12.78 36.26 39.45
C ILE A 3 11.46 36.07 38.68
N ASP A 4 10.52 37.00 38.82
CA ASP A 4 9.22 36.91 38.14
C ASP A 4 9.38 37.26 36.65
N ILE A 5 10.20 38.28 36.35
CA ILE A 5 10.59 38.63 34.98
C ILE A 5 11.34 37.49 34.31
N GLU A 6 12.28 36.86 35.03
CA GLU A 6 13.03 35.70 34.52
C GLU A 6 12.10 34.54 34.15
N LYS A 7 11.13 34.22 35.02
CA LYS A 7 10.12 33.19 34.74
C LYS A 7 9.26 33.51 33.54
N GLU A 8 8.79 34.75 33.40
CA GLU A 8 8.01 35.18 32.23
C GLU A 8 8.81 35.03 30.94
N LEU A 9 10.09 35.40 30.96
CA LEU A 9 10.97 35.32 29.81
C LEU A 9 11.25 33.87 29.39
N ILE A 10 11.43 32.98 30.36
CA ILE A 10 11.58 31.53 30.10
C ILE A 10 10.31 30.97 29.45
N LEU A 11 9.13 31.31 29.97
CA LEU A 11 7.85 30.85 29.41
C LEU A 11 7.64 31.34 27.97
N GLU A 12 8.06 32.57 27.68
CA GLU A 12 7.98 33.11 26.33
C GLU A 12 8.92 32.36 25.38
N VAL A 13 10.16 32.08 25.80
CA VAL A 13 11.11 31.29 25.01
C VAL A 13 10.60 29.87 24.75
N GLU A 14 10.08 29.19 25.77
CA GLU A 14 9.52 27.83 25.63
C GLU A 14 8.33 27.80 24.67
N LYS A 15 7.46 28.81 24.75
CA LYS A 15 6.33 28.98 23.82
C LYS A 15 6.81 29.10 22.39
N TRP A 16 7.78 29.97 22.11
CA TRP A 16 8.29 30.17 20.75
C TRP A 16 9.02 28.94 20.22
N SER A 17 9.80 28.26 21.06
CA SER A 17 10.46 26.99 20.72
C SER A 17 9.46 25.90 20.35
N SER A 18 8.38 25.76 21.12
CA SER A 18 7.32 24.78 20.82
C SER A 18 6.63 25.05 19.48
N ILE A 19 6.35 26.33 19.19
CA ILE A 19 5.73 26.73 17.92
C ILE A 19 6.68 26.44 16.75
N GLU A 20 7.97 26.75 16.89
CA GLU A 20 8.97 26.49 15.86
C GLU A 20 9.05 25.00 15.52
N GLU A 21 9.13 24.14 16.53
CA GLU A 21 9.19 22.69 16.35
C GLU A 21 7.93 22.16 15.63
N GLN A 22 6.74 22.65 16.01
CA GLN A 22 5.50 22.28 15.33
C GLN A 22 5.50 22.68 13.85
N VAL A 23 5.98 23.89 13.54
CA VAL A 23 6.08 24.38 12.16
C VAL A 23 7.07 23.53 11.36
N LEU A 24 8.23 23.20 11.94
CA LEU A 24 9.23 22.35 11.29
C LEU A 24 8.70 20.93 11.04
N SER A 25 8.01 20.34 12.02
CA SER A 25 7.36 19.03 11.88
C SER A 25 6.32 19.02 10.77
N GLN A 26 5.47 20.04 10.71
CA GLN A 26 4.47 20.19 9.64
C GLN A 26 5.12 20.33 8.26
N LYS A 27 6.17 21.15 8.13
CA LYS A 27 6.93 21.29 6.88
C LYS A 27 7.57 19.97 6.46
N SER A 28 8.21 19.27 7.39
CA SER A 28 8.82 17.96 7.12
C SER A 28 7.78 16.95 6.62
N ARG A 29 6.58 16.93 7.23
CA ARG A 29 5.48 16.06 6.77
C ARG A 29 4.99 16.43 5.38
N ALA A 30 4.82 17.73 5.10
CA ALA A 30 4.42 18.21 3.79
C ALA A 30 5.44 17.82 2.71
N ILE A 31 6.74 18.01 2.98
CA ILE A 31 7.84 17.60 2.11
C ILE A 31 7.83 16.08 1.88
N TRP A 32 7.57 15.29 2.92
CA TRP A 32 7.51 13.84 2.81
C TRP A 32 6.31 13.36 1.99
N ILE A 33 5.16 14.01 2.14
CA ILE A 33 3.96 13.75 1.33
C ILE A 33 4.21 14.13 -0.13
N GLU A 34 4.80 15.31 -0.39
CA GLU A 34 5.07 15.81 -1.74
C GLU A 34 6.16 15.00 -2.46
N GLY A 35 7.22 14.63 -1.74
CA GLY A 35 8.27 13.75 -2.24
C GLY A 35 7.80 12.31 -2.50
N GLY A 36 6.69 11.91 -1.88
CA GLY A 36 6.15 10.56 -1.93
C GLY A 36 7.10 9.51 -1.33
N ASP A 37 6.63 8.27 -1.22
CA ASP A 37 7.53 7.16 -0.93
C ASP A 37 8.38 6.90 -2.19
N SER A 38 9.67 7.21 -2.11
CA SER A 38 10.65 6.91 -3.16
C SER A 38 10.67 5.42 -3.55
N ASN A 39 10.12 4.53 -2.73
CA ASN A 39 9.95 3.11 -3.02
C ASN A 39 8.74 2.76 -3.89
N ALA A 40 7.83 3.69 -4.21
CA ALA A 40 6.67 3.36 -5.05
C ALA A 40 7.08 2.76 -6.40
N LYS A 41 8.20 3.22 -6.98
CA LYS A 41 8.78 2.65 -8.21
C LYS A 41 9.28 1.22 -8.02
N TYR A 42 10.00 0.98 -6.91
CA TYR A 42 10.53 -0.34 -6.56
C TYR A 42 9.40 -1.33 -6.30
N LEU A 43 8.41 -0.93 -5.48
CA LEU A 43 7.22 -1.73 -5.19
C LEU A 43 6.47 -2.02 -6.49
N HIS A 44 6.17 -1.02 -7.31
CA HIS A 44 5.50 -1.25 -8.59
C HIS A 44 6.25 -2.25 -9.48
N ALA A 45 7.58 -2.17 -9.56
CA ALA A 45 8.40 -3.13 -10.31
C ALA A 45 8.35 -4.55 -9.71
N GLN A 46 8.45 -4.68 -8.39
CA GLN A 46 8.32 -5.97 -7.69
C GLN A 46 6.95 -6.60 -7.91
N TRP A 47 5.88 -5.82 -7.75
CA TRP A 47 4.51 -6.27 -8.00
C TRP A 47 4.30 -6.70 -9.45
N LYS A 48 4.87 -5.98 -10.42
CA LYS A 48 4.84 -6.36 -11.83
C LYS A 48 5.56 -7.68 -12.09
N ASN A 49 6.72 -7.91 -11.45
CA ASN A 49 7.46 -9.18 -11.58
C ASN A 49 6.69 -10.35 -10.97
N ILE A 50 6.14 -10.16 -9.76
CA ILE A 50 5.31 -11.16 -9.08
C ILE A 50 4.08 -11.48 -9.93
N PHE A 51 3.38 -10.47 -10.43
CA PHE A 51 2.21 -10.65 -11.29
C PHE A 51 2.57 -11.38 -12.59
N SER A 52 3.66 -10.98 -13.26
CA SER A 52 4.11 -11.64 -14.49
C SER A 52 4.50 -13.10 -14.27
N HIS A 53 5.07 -13.43 -13.12
CA HIS A 53 5.45 -14.81 -12.79
C HIS A 53 4.22 -15.66 -12.44
N ASN A 54 3.27 -15.09 -11.71
CA ASN A 54 2.07 -15.77 -11.24
C ASN A 54 0.92 -15.75 -12.26
N VAL A 55 1.08 -15.09 -13.41
CA VAL A 55 0.03 -15.02 -14.42
C VAL A 55 -0.18 -16.41 -15.04
N VAL A 56 -1.39 -16.92 -14.91
CA VAL A 56 -1.78 -18.19 -15.53
C VAL A 56 -2.04 -17.92 -17.01
N THR A 57 -1.06 -18.22 -17.87
CA THR A 57 -1.14 -17.99 -19.33
C THR A 57 -1.88 -19.10 -20.08
N SER A 58 -1.98 -20.30 -19.50
CA SER A 58 -2.74 -21.38 -20.09
C SER A 58 -3.27 -22.36 -19.06
N VAL A 59 -4.44 -22.93 -19.33
CA VAL A 59 -5.04 -24.01 -18.53
C VAL A 59 -5.47 -25.16 -19.44
N TYR A 60 -5.49 -26.37 -18.90
CA TYR A 60 -6.00 -27.55 -19.60
C TYR A 60 -7.43 -27.83 -19.16
N THR A 61 -8.31 -28.07 -20.13
CA THR A 61 -9.69 -28.54 -19.88
C THR A 61 -9.68 -30.04 -19.59
N GLY A 62 -10.73 -30.56 -18.93
CA GLY A 62 -10.90 -32.00 -18.67
C GLY A 62 -10.85 -32.91 -19.91
N CYS A 63 -11.04 -32.35 -21.12
CA CYS A 63 -10.84 -33.05 -22.41
C CYS A 63 -9.41 -32.91 -22.97
N ASN A 64 -8.42 -32.62 -22.13
CA ASN A 64 -7.01 -32.45 -22.46
C ASN A 64 -6.71 -31.38 -23.54
N THR A 65 -7.58 -30.39 -23.69
CA THR A 65 -7.41 -29.27 -24.64
C THR A 65 -6.76 -28.08 -23.93
N LYS A 66 -5.70 -27.52 -24.54
CA LYS A 66 -4.99 -26.35 -23.99
C LYS A 66 -5.71 -25.06 -24.36
N LEU A 67 -6.12 -24.29 -23.34
CA LEU A 67 -6.67 -22.95 -23.49
C LEU A 67 -5.56 -21.93 -23.25
N THR A 68 -5.27 -21.10 -24.24
CA THR A 68 -4.25 -20.03 -24.17
C THR A 68 -4.88 -18.63 -24.26
N LYS A 69 -6.16 -18.55 -24.67
CA LYS A 69 -6.86 -17.26 -24.80
C LYS A 69 -7.33 -16.80 -23.41
N PRO A 70 -6.95 -15.60 -22.93
CA PRO A 70 -7.33 -15.10 -21.60
C PRO A 70 -8.81 -15.25 -21.23
N PRO A 71 -9.80 -14.91 -22.09
CA PRO A 71 -11.22 -15.05 -21.73
C PRO A 71 -11.66 -16.51 -21.59
N SER A 72 -11.02 -17.44 -22.30
CA SER A 72 -11.31 -18.87 -22.20
C SER A 72 -10.69 -19.48 -20.94
N VAL A 73 -9.50 -19.02 -20.56
CA VAL A 73 -8.83 -19.41 -19.31
C VAL A 73 -9.65 -18.96 -18.10
N GLU A 74 -10.11 -17.72 -18.10
CA GLU A 74 -10.93 -17.14 -17.03
C GLU A 74 -12.25 -17.91 -16.83
N LYS A 75 -12.95 -18.22 -17.93
CA LYS A 75 -14.22 -18.96 -17.87
C LYS A 75 -14.05 -20.36 -17.28
N GLU A 76 -13.00 -21.08 -17.67
CA GLU A 76 -12.73 -22.42 -17.14
C GLU A 76 -12.28 -22.36 -15.67
N PHE A 77 -11.48 -21.35 -15.30
CA PHE A 77 -11.07 -21.11 -13.93
C PHE A 77 -12.27 -20.83 -13.01
N ILE A 78 -13.15 -19.90 -13.40
CA ILE A 78 -14.38 -19.58 -12.64
C ILE A 78 -15.24 -20.83 -12.50
N LYS A 79 -15.42 -21.61 -13.57
CA LYS A 79 -16.23 -22.83 -13.54
C LYS A 79 -15.70 -23.83 -12.50
N VAL A 80 -14.38 -24.10 -12.49
CA VAL A 80 -13.76 -25.02 -11.54
C VAL A 80 -13.91 -24.54 -10.10
N PHE A 81 -13.60 -23.27 -9.83
CA PHE A 81 -13.70 -22.73 -8.48
C PHE A 81 -15.14 -22.64 -8.00
N SER A 82 -16.09 -22.31 -8.87
CA SER A 82 -17.51 -22.27 -8.52
C SER A 82 -18.01 -23.63 -8.02
N ILE A 83 -17.59 -24.72 -8.69
CA ILE A 83 -17.92 -26.09 -8.27
C ILE A 83 -17.31 -26.37 -6.90
N LEU A 84 -16.00 -26.12 -6.74
CA LEU A 84 -15.29 -26.35 -5.49
C LEU A 84 -15.92 -25.61 -4.30
N THR A 85 -16.28 -24.33 -4.48
CA THR A 85 -16.88 -23.51 -3.42
C THR A 85 -18.31 -23.90 -3.08
N ARG A 86 -19.02 -24.52 -4.03
CA ARG A 86 -20.40 -24.97 -3.85
C ARG A 86 -20.44 -26.29 -3.08
N ASP A 87 -19.47 -27.17 -3.33
CA ASP A 87 -19.32 -28.44 -2.64
C ASP A 87 -18.78 -28.25 -1.21
N SER A 88 -17.93 -27.24 -0.96
CA SER A 88 -17.46 -26.88 0.38
C SER A 88 -18.51 -26.20 1.27
N ALA A 89 -19.63 -25.75 0.70
CA ALA A 89 -20.71 -25.09 1.42
C ALA A 89 -21.82 -26.06 1.87
N THR A 90 -21.70 -27.35 1.54
CA THR A 90 -22.66 -28.41 1.90
C THR A 90 -22.19 -29.31 3.05
N GLU A 91 -21.11 -28.94 3.75
CA GLU A 91 -20.67 -29.56 5.02
C GLU A 91 -20.96 -28.67 6.24
#